data_AF-V7BBV3-F1
#
_entry.id   AF-V7BBV3-F1
#
_cell.length_a   1.000
_cell.length_b   1.000
_cell.length_c   1.000
_cell.angle_alpha   90.00
_cell.angle_beta   90.00
_cell.angle_gamma   90.00
#
_symmetry.space_group_name_H-M   'P 1'
#
loop_
_entity.id
_entity.type
_entity.pdbx_description
1 polymer ?
#
loop_
_entity_poly.entity_id
_entity_poly.type
_entity_poly.pdbx_seq_one_letter_code
_entity_poly.pdbx_strand_id
1 'polypeptide(L)'
;TKFGYIVDCIDIYKQPAFDHPLLKNHKLQRKPSFRNLFEKTNVMNSSTKSIFGLEKDECPRGTVPIRRTTKDNLIQSKLLSNNHILVQDLPGVHSDNYKKTGCFNLYCSGFVQTNSNKYFGARLEKTSIYNGLMMETTISITKDLKGNWWINYLGENIGYFPSKLFSNMTSVDQVGWGGRTSTPPHTPSPQMGSGYFPDENFRHACYFRNISFQNDSRTDYGPRYYHTNTLKDNPNCFGVDYYENIGKQFGYSLQFGGLGGNCGN
;
A
#
# COMPACT_ATOMS: atom_id res chain seq x y z
N THR A 1 4.38 12.70 16.11
CA THR A 1 2.95 12.39 15.90
C THR A 1 2.36 11.83 17.19
N LYS A 2 1.04 11.73 17.33
CA LYS A 2 0.40 11.13 18.53
C LYS A 2 0.76 9.65 18.77
N PHE A 3 1.35 8.99 17.78
CA PHE A 3 1.83 7.61 17.85
C PHE A 3 3.34 7.50 18.14
N GLY A 4 4.02 8.59 18.51
CA GLY A 4 5.45 8.56 18.82
C GLY A 4 6.38 8.52 17.60
N TYR A 5 5.86 8.65 16.38
CA TYR A 5 6.70 8.75 15.18
C TYR A 5 7.26 10.16 15.00
N ILE A 6 8.50 10.23 14.54
CA ILE A 6 9.16 11.46 14.11
C ILE A 6 9.01 11.59 12.59
N VAL A 7 8.58 12.77 12.15
CA VAL A 7 8.41 13.11 10.73
C VAL A 7 9.19 14.39 10.50
N ASP A 8 10.11 14.33 9.54
CA ASP A 8 10.98 15.45 9.16
C ASP A 8 10.42 16.12 7.90
N CYS A 9 10.32 17.44 7.87
CA CYS A 9 10.03 18.17 6.63
C CYS A 9 11.34 18.39 5.87
N ILE A 10 11.54 17.62 4.81
CA ILE A 10 12.78 17.64 4.01
C ILE A 10 12.54 18.43 2.73
N ASP A 11 13.52 19.23 2.30
CA ASP A 11 13.50 19.84 0.97
C ASP A 11 13.17 18.80 -0.09
N ILE A 12 12.19 19.09 -0.93
CA ILE A 12 11.65 18.11 -1.87
C ILE A 12 12.70 17.60 -2.86
N TYR A 13 13.78 18.34 -3.12
CA TYR A 13 14.89 17.92 -3.98
C TYR A 13 16.01 17.20 -3.22
N LYS A 14 15.93 17.13 -1.88
CA LYS A 14 16.91 16.46 -1.00
C LYS A 14 16.33 15.27 -0.25
N GLN A 15 15.15 14.78 -0.67
CA GLN A 15 14.51 13.62 -0.06
C GLN A 15 15.29 12.32 -0.36
N PRO A 16 15.16 11.27 0.48
CA PRO A 16 15.91 10.01 0.34
C PRO A 16 15.73 9.29 -1.01
N ALA A 17 14.67 9.62 -1.76
CA ALA A 17 14.47 9.12 -3.11
C ALA A 17 15.71 9.28 -4.01
N PHE A 18 16.43 10.40 -3.87
CA PHE A 18 17.53 10.78 -4.74
C PHE A 18 18.88 10.19 -4.33
N ASP A 19 18.95 9.51 -3.19
CA ASP A 19 20.11 8.69 -2.83
C ASP A 19 20.22 7.45 -3.74
N HIS A 20 19.12 7.08 -4.42
CA HIS A 20 19.13 5.99 -5.38
C HIS A 20 20.04 6.32 -6.58
N PRO A 21 21.01 5.46 -6.95
CA PRO A 21 21.97 5.74 -8.03
C PRO A 21 21.32 6.13 -9.36
N LEU A 22 20.20 5.50 -9.72
CA LEU A 22 19.45 5.79 -10.95
C LEU A 22 18.68 7.13 -10.93
N LEU A 23 18.57 7.79 -9.77
CA LEU A 23 17.75 8.99 -9.58
C LEU A 23 18.54 10.27 -9.27
N LYS A 24 19.88 10.24 -9.24
CA LYS A 24 20.71 11.42 -8.93
C LYS A 24 20.35 12.69 -9.74
N ASN A 25 19.98 12.51 -11.01
CA ASN A 25 19.59 13.59 -11.93
C ASN A 25 18.11 13.48 -12.35
N HIS A 26 17.27 12.91 -11.49
CA HIS A 26 15.87 12.71 -11.82
C HIS A 26 15.11 14.04 -11.83
N LYS A 27 14.37 14.31 -12.91
CA LYS A 27 13.51 15.49 -13.01
C LYS A 27 12.23 15.24 -12.21
N LEU A 28 12.09 15.96 -11.10
CA LEU A 28 10.92 15.87 -10.25
C LEU A 28 9.64 16.24 -11.01
N GLN A 29 8.60 15.44 -10.80
CA GLN A 29 7.28 15.65 -11.34
C GLN A 29 6.31 15.97 -10.21
N ARG A 30 5.65 17.14 -10.26
CA ARG A 30 4.75 17.60 -9.18
C ARG A 30 3.34 17.01 -9.25
N LYS A 31 2.89 16.63 -10.45
CA LYS A 31 1.57 16.09 -10.72
C LYS A 31 1.63 15.01 -11.80
N PRO A 32 0.80 13.97 -11.74
CA PRO A 32 0.75 12.96 -12.79
C PRO A 32 0.36 13.57 -14.14
N SER A 33 0.91 13.02 -15.21
CA SER A 33 0.47 13.32 -16.58
C SER A 33 -0.50 12.24 -17.03
N PHE A 34 -1.78 12.40 -16.73
CA PHE A 34 -2.84 11.51 -17.20
C PHE A 34 -3.57 12.13 -18.40
N ARG A 35 -3.98 11.29 -19.35
CA ARG A 35 -4.70 11.70 -20.57
C ARG A 35 -6.14 12.15 -20.26
N ASN A 36 -6.77 11.52 -19.27
CA ASN A 36 -8.09 11.85 -18.76
C ASN A 36 -7.95 12.13 -17.25
N LEU A 37 -8.46 13.27 -16.76
CA LEU A 37 -8.65 13.48 -15.33
C LEU A 37 -9.61 12.38 -14.85
N PHE A 38 -9.26 11.69 -13.77
CA PHE A 38 -10.23 10.88 -13.04
C PHE A 38 -11.50 11.73 -12.86
N GLU A 39 -12.66 11.23 -13.30
CA GLU A 39 -13.91 11.69 -12.71
C GLU A 39 -13.73 11.52 -11.20
N LYS A 40 -13.83 12.63 -10.47
CA LYS A 40 -13.88 12.58 -9.02
C LYS A 40 -15.02 11.63 -8.69
N THR A 41 -14.71 10.41 -8.27
CA THR A 41 -15.72 9.56 -7.69
C THR A 41 -16.30 10.36 -6.53
N ASN A 42 -17.61 10.62 -6.59
CA ASN A 42 -18.35 11.22 -5.50
C ASN A 42 -18.35 10.21 -4.34
N VAL A 43 -17.21 10.07 -3.67
CA VAL A 43 -17.16 9.50 -2.33
C VAL A 43 -17.98 10.45 -1.50
N MET A 44 -19.13 9.98 -1.02
CA MET A 44 -20.00 10.75 -0.15
C MET A 44 -19.15 11.42 0.92
N ASN A 45 -19.26 12.75 1.00
CA ASN A 45 -18.63 13.58 2.01
C ASN A 45 -19.10 13.14 3.41
N SER A 46 -18.49 12.09 3.95
CA SER A 46 -18.34 11.96 5.38
C SER A 46 -17.17 12.86 5.73
N SER A 47 -17.43 13.84 6.58
CA SER A 47 -16.53 14.86 7.12
C SER A 47 -15.34 14.26 7.90
N THR A 48 -14.54 13.45 7.22
CA THR A 48 -13.38 12.79 7.78
C THR A 48 -12.18 13.69 7.56
N LYS A 49 -11.84 14.46 8.59
CA LYS A 49 -10.45 14.88 8.84
C LYS A 49 -9.54 13.73 8.39
N SER A 50 -8.56 14.05 7.55
CA SER A 50 -7.63 13.10 6.93
C SER A 50 -7.28 11.97 7.89
N ILE A 51 -7.63 10.73 7.56
CA ILE A 51 -7.33 9.54 8.39
C ILE A 51 -5.80 9.27 8.40
N PHE A 52 -5.04 9.97 7.55
CA PHE A 52 -3.64 9.73 7.22
C PHE A 52 -2.89 11.03 6.91
N GLY A 53 -1.66 11.20 7.38
CA GLY A 53 -0.82 12.38 7.10
C GLY A 53 -0.38 13.15 8.36
N LEU A 54 -0.07 14.43 8.21
CA LEU A 54 0.25 15.33 9.32
C LEU A 54 -1.06 15.74 10.03
N GLU A 55 -1.05 15.66 11.37
CA GLU A 55 -2.25 15.89 12.19
C GLU A 55 -2.70 17.35 12.25
N LYS A 56 -1.78 18.30 12.08
CA LYS A 56 -2.02 19.73 12.35
C LYS A 56 -1.42 20.65 11.30
N ASP A 57 -0.12 20.53 11.04
CA ASP A 57 0.61 21.47 10.18
C ASP A 57 1.15 20.74 8.96
N GLU A 58 0.88 21.27 7.78
CA GLU A 58 1.54 20.84 6.55
C GLU A 58 3.02 21.23 6.59
N CYS A 59 3.87 20.45 5.93
CA CYS A 59 5.25 20.83 5.78
C CYS A 59 5.36 22.16 5.00
N PRO A 60 6.33 23.04 5.35
CA PRO A 60 6.54 24.32 4.67
C PRO A 60 6.65 24.17 3.14
N ARG A 61 6.26 25.22 2.41
CA ARG A 61 6.37 25.24 0.94
C ARG A 61 7.80 24.87 0.50
N GLY A 62 7.89 23.93 -0.43
CA GLY A 62 9.17 23.41 -0.92
C GLY A 62 9.68 22.17 -0.18
N THR A 63 9.01 21.75 0.90
CA THR A 63 9.38 20.56 1.68
C THR A 63 8.29 19.48 1.65
N VAL A 64 8.67 18.24 1.97
CA VAL A 64 7.77 17.08 2.07
C VAL A 64 8.01 16.31 3.39
N PRO A 65 6.95 15.77 4.02
CA PRO A 65 7.07 15.00 5.26
C PRO A 65 7.68 13.63 5.02
N ILE A 66 8.81 13.32 5.65
CA ILE A 66 9.44 12.00 5.59
C ILE A 66 9.47 11.40 6.98
N ARG A 67 8.84 10.24 7.15
CA ARG A 67 8.87 9.50 8.42
C ARG A 67 10.29 8.96 8.66
N ARG A 68 10.83 9.23 9.84
CA ARG A 68 12.14 8.70 10.23
C ARG A 68 12.06 7.20 10.49
N THR A 69 12.98 6.46 9.87
CA THR A 69 13.15 5.03 10.08
C THR A 69 13.99 4.75 11.33
N THR A 70 13.52 3.86 12.21
CA THR A 70 14.31 3.39 13.37
C THR A 70 15.00 2.05 13.09
N LYS A 71 15.94 1.64 13.95
CA LYS A 71 16.60 0.33 13.85
C LYS A 71 15.60 -0.84 13.85
N ASP A 72 14.59 -0.79 14.72
CA ASP A 72 13.56 -1.84 14.81
C ASP A 72 12.72 -1.95 13.53
N ASN A 73 12.44 -0.81 12.88
CA ASN A 73 11.73 -0.78 11.60
C ASN A 73 12.55 -1.50 10.51
N LEU A 74 13.88 -1.34 10.50
CA LEU A 74 14.77 -2.05 9.57
C LEU A 74 14.85 -3.55 9.88
N ILE A 75 14.89 -3.93 11.15
CA ILE A 75 14.89 -5.34 11.57
C ILE A 75 13.59 -6.02 11.14
N GLN A 76 12.44 -5.41 11.43
CA GLN A 76 11.14 -5.91 11.02
C GLN A 76 11.02 -5.99 9.49
N SER A 77 11.54 -5.00 8.76
CA SER A 77 11.58 -5.07 7.29
C SER A 77 12.38 -6.26 6.79
N LYS A 78 13.54 -6.57 7.39
CA LYS A 78 14.35 -7.72 6.96
C LYS A 78 13.62 -9.04 7.22
N LEU A 79 12.90 -9.16 8.33
CA LEU A 79 12.03 -10.32 8.59
C LEU A 79 10.93 -10.44 7.53
N LEU A 80 10.32 -9.32 7.14
CA LEU A 80 9.32 -9.29 6.07
C LEU A 80 9.93 -9.65 4.69
N SER A 81 11.13 -9.16 4.40
CA SER A 81 11.79 -9.38 3.11
C SER A 81 12.34 -10.80 2.93
N ASN A 82 12.79 -11.46 4.01
CA ASN A 82 13.47 -12.76 3.91
C ASN A 82 12.52 -13.98 3.81
N ASN A 83 11.22 -13.81 4.08
CA ASN A 83 10.28 -14.92 4.28
C ASN A 83 9.07 -14.85 3.32
N HIS A 84 9.22 -15.04 1.99
CA HIS A 84 8.09 -14.71 1.10
C HIS A 84 7.76 -15.63 -0.08
N ILE A 85 6.55 -16.20 0.01
CA ILE A 85 5.76 -16.87 -1.04
C ILE A 85 5.22 -15.89 -2.09
N LEU A 86 4.86 -14.63 -1.74
CA LEU A 86 4.37 -13.64 -2.75
C LEU A 86 5.48 -13.05 -3.64
N VAL A 87 6.70 -13.61 -3.59
CA VAL A 87 7.90 -13.08 -4.26
C VAL A 87 8.57 -14.15 -5.12
N GLN A 88 8.41 -15.45 -4.83
CA GLN A 88 9.13 -16.49 -5.59
C GLN A 88 8.81 -16.48 -7.09
N ASP A 89 7.58 -16.10 -7.48
CA ASP A 89 7.09 -16.21 -8.86
C ASP A 89 6.67 -14.87 -9.52
N LEU A 90 7.03 -13.73 -8.93
CA LEU A 90 6.48 -12.42 -9.31
C LEU A 90 7.54 -11.44 -9.87
N PRO A 91 7.61 -11.21 -11.20
CA PRO A 91 8.54 -10.26 -11.79
C PRO A 91 8.07 -8.82 -11.59
N GLY A 92 8.78 -8.07 -10.74
CA GLY A 92 8.66 -6.62 -10.67
C GLY A 92 8.62 -6.07 -9.26
N VAL A 93 9.78 -5.91 -8.62
CA VAL A 93 9.92 -5.09 -7.41
C VAL A 93 11.27 -4.39 -7.42
N HIS A 94 11.33 -3.20 -6.83
CA HIS A 94 12.55 -2.45 -6.56
C HIS A 94 13.62 -3.38 -5.98
N SER A 95 14.61 -3.66 -6.84
CA SER A 95 15.82 -4.42 -6.59
C SER A 95 15.60 -5.94 -6.38
N ASP A 96 15.91 -6.70 -7.44
CA ASP A 96 16.16 -8.15 -7.54
C ASP A 96 15.20 -9.18 -6.91
N ASN A 97 13.93 -8.83 -6.69
CA ASN A 97 12.94 -9.78 -6.18
C ASN A 97 13.32 -10.32 -4.77
N TYR A 98 13.86 -9.44 -3.92
CA TYR A 98 14.34 -9.74 -2.57
C TYR A 98 15.45 -10.81 -2.51
N LYS A 99 16.16 -11.05 -3.62
CA LYS A 99 17.24 -12.04 -3.66
C LYS A 99 18.53 -11.50 -3.03
N LYS A 100 18.86 -10.22 -3.22
CA LYS A 100 20.03 -9.55 -2.60
C LYS A 100 19.81 -8.08 -2.24
N THR A 101 18.89 -7.36 -2.89
CA THR A 101 18.83 -5.88 -2.83
C THR A 101 17.43 -5.29 -2.66
N GLY A 102 16.38 -6.11 -2.62
CA GLY A 102 14.99 -5.66 -2.37
C GLY A 102 14.71 -5.26 -0.92
N CYS A 103 13.74 -4.36 -0.72
CA CYS A 103 13.27 -3.99 0.61
C CYS A 103 11.77 -3.64 0.62
N PHE A 104 11.22 -3.57 1.83
CA PHE A 104 9.83 -3.24 2.06
C PHE A 104 9.63 -1.72 2.26
N ASN A 105 8.50 -1.18 1.80
CA ASN A 105 8.10 0.23 2.04
C ASN A 105 9.17 1.25 1.59
N LEU A 106 9.31 2.40 2.28
CA LEU A 106 10.29 3.45 2.01
C LEU A 106 11.71 3.16 2.53
N TYR A 107 12.02 1.92 2.92
CA TYR A 107 13.36 1.60 3.43
C TYR A 107 14.43 1.56 2.33
N CYS A 108 14.01 1.55 1.07
CA CYS A 108 14.87 1.82 -0.08
C CYS A 108 14.57 3.21 -0.60
N SER A 109 15.63 3.90 -0.98
CA SER A 109 15.54 5.07 -1.86
C SER A 109 14.83 4.69 -3.16
N GLY A 110 13.90 5.51 -3.63
CA GLY A 110 13.27 5.33 -4.94
C GLY A 110 11.89 5.97 -5.05
N PHE A 111 11.13 5.99 -3.95
CA PHE A 111 9.84 6.67 -3.93
C PHE A 111 10.02 8.19 -3.83
N VAL A 112 9.52 8.93 -4.82
CA VAL A 112 9.53 10.39 -4.81
C VAL A 112 8.22 10.89 -4.20
N GLN A 113 8.29 11.39 -2.98
CA GLN A 113 7.17 12.04 -2.32
C GLN A 113 6.96 13.47 -2.84
N THR A 114 5.70 13.85 -3.06
CA THR A 114 5.33 15.16 -3.60
C THR A 114 4.31 15.91 -2.76
N ASN A 115 3.47 15.21 -1.99
CA ASN A 115 2.47 15.80 -1.12
C ASN A 115 3.13 16.35 0.16
N SER A 116 2.77 17.56 0.56
CA SER A 116 3.32 18.27 1.74
C SER A 116 2.64 17.89 3.06
N ASN A 117 1.57 17.10 3.01
CA ASN A 117 0.76 16.75 4.17
C ASN A 117 0.71 15.23 4.39
N LYS A 118 0.45 14.45 3.34
CA LYS A 118 0.35 12.99 3.39
C LYS A 118 1.70 12.35 3.05
N TYR A 119 2.13 11.38 3.86
CA TYR A 119 3.41 10.68 3.69
C TYR A 119 3.26 9.17 3.87
N PHE A 120 4.08 8.41 3.17
CA PHE A 120 4.08 6.95 3.28
C PHE A 120 4.51 6.46 4.66
N GLY A 121 3.87 5.39 5.14
CA GLY A 121 4.12 4.84 6.47
C GLY A 121 3.45 5.61 7.61
N ALA A 122 2.59 6.60 7.35
CA ALA A 122 1.67 7.10 8.36
C ALA A 122 0.75 5.98 8.88
N ARG A 123 0.36 6.05 10.15
CA ARG A 123 -0.61 5.13 10.74
C ARG A 123 -2.01 5.66 10.50
N LEU A 124 -2.95 4.79 10.12
CA LEU A 124 -4.36 5.14 10.04
C LEU A 124 -4.91 5.40 11.43
N GLU A 125 -5.44 6.60 11.65
CA GLU A 125 -5.86 7.03 12.99
C GLU A 125 -7.17 6.42 13.47
N LYS A 126 -8.09 6.23 12.52
CA LYS A 126 -9.41 5.67 12.75
C LYS A 126 -9.46 4.30 12.09
N THR A 127 -9.78 3.28 12.87
CA THR A 127 -9.92 1.91 12.40
C THR A 127 -11.34 1.42 12.60
N SER A 128 -11.75 0.43 11.81
CA SER A 128 -13.04 -0.23 11.96
C SER A 128 -13.20 -0.90 13.33
N ILE A 129 -14.44 -1.02 13.78
CA ILE A 129 -14.81 -1.75 15.01
C ILE A 129 -15.63 -2.97 14.61
N TYR A 130 -15.32 -4.13 15.19
CA TYR A 130 -16.08 -5.37 14.96
C TYR A 130 -17.58 -5.14 15.19
N ASN A 131 -18.42 -5.47 14.20
CA ASN A 131 -19.87 -5.21 14.20
C ASN A 131 -20.29 -3.74 14.40
N GLY A 132 -19.36 -2.80 14.28
CA GLY A 132 -19.58 -1.38 14.54
C GLY A 132 -19.44 -0.53 13.28
N LEU A 133 -18.85 0.66 13.49
CA LEU A 133 -18.52 1.59 12.43
C LEU A 133 -17.38 1.02 11.57
N MET A 134 -17.65 0.87 10.28
CA MET A 134 -16.64 0.48 9.30
C MET A 134 -15.96 1.73 8.75
N MET A 135 -14.63 1.73 8.83
CA MET A 135 -13.79 2.78 8.26
C MET A 135 -13.16 2.28 6.97
N GLU A 136 -13.29 3.08 5.92
CA GLU A 136 -12.79 2.73 4.59
C GLU A 136 -11.92 3.83 4.02
N THR A 137 -11.05 3.46 3.10
CA THR A 137 -10.24 4.39 2.34
C THR A 137 -10.05 3.90 0.91
N THR A 138 -9.82 4.82 -0.01
CA THR A 138 -9.52 4.51 -1.41
C THR A 138 -8.05 4.72 -1.69
N ILE A 139 -7.40 3.71 -2.27
CA ILE A 139 -6.01 3.74 -2.72
C ILE A 139 -6.00 3.30 -4.18
N SER A 140 -5.24 3.98 -5.03
CA SER A 140 -4.96 3.50 -6.38
C SER A 140 -3.50 3.69 -6.74
N ILE A 141 -3.01 2.80 -7.60
CA ILE A 141 -1.69 2.87 -8.22
C ILE A 141 -1.91 3.02 -9.72
N THR A 142 -1.32 4.05 -10.33
CA THR A 142 -1.57 4.35 -11.74
C THR A 142 -0.30 4.77 -12.45
N LYS A 143 -0.03 4.13 -13.59
CA LYS A 143 1.05 4.54 -14.49
C LYS A 143 0.63 5.78 -15.28
N ASP A 144 1.43 6.83 -15.19
CA ASP A 144 1.23 8.03 -15.99
C ASP A 144 1.84 7.90 -17.40
N LEU A 145 1.61 8.91 -18.25
CA LEU A 145 2.12 8.94 -19.62
C LEU A 145 3.66 9.01 -19.71
N LYS A 146 4.36 9.33 -18.62
CA LYS A 146 5.83 9.31 -18.53
C LYS A 146 6.36 7.98 -17.97
N GLY A 147 5.46 7.03 -17.70
CA GLY A 147 5.75 5.72 -17.16
C GLY A 147 5.93 5.68 -15.64
N ASN A 148 5.76 6.80 -14.94
CA ASN A 148 5.90 6.87 -13.49
C ASN A 148 4.67 6.26 -12.81
N TRP A 149 4.90 5.46 -11.77
CA TRP A 149 3.85 4.80 -11.00
C TRP A 149 3.41 5.70 -9.84
N TRP A 150 2.29 6.38 -10.02
CA TRP A 150 1.72 7.28 -9.02
C TRP A 150 0.87 6.53 -8.01
N ILE A 151 0.98 6.93 -6.74
CA ILE A 151 0.11 6.42 -5.68
C ILE A 151 -0.83 7.54 -5.24
N ASN A 152 -2.12 7.22 -5.32
CA ASN A 152 -3.21 8.11 -4.96
C ASN A 152 -3.92 7.58 -3.71
N TYR A 153 -4.30 8.51 -2.83
CA TYR A 153 -5.03 8.23 -1.62
C TYR A 153 -6.15 9.25 -1.48
N LEU A 154 -7.40 8.77 -1.43
CA LEU A 154 -8.60 9.62 -1.35
C LEU A 154 -8.61 10.75 -2.41
N GLY A 155 -8.21 10.44 -3.64
CA GLY A 155 -8.18 11.41 -4.74
C GLY A 155 -6.92 12.28 -4.79
N GLU A 156 -6.06 12.25 -3.77
CA GLU A 156 -4.82 13.02 -3.73
C GLU A 156 -3.59 12.18 -4.06
N ASN A 157 -2.73 12.71 -4.92
CA ASN A 157 -1.46 12.08 -5.26
C ASN A 157 -0.45 12.30 -4.13
N ILE A 158 0.05 11.21 -3.54
CA ILE A 158 1.05 11.26 -2.47
C ILE A 158 2.47 11.43 -3.05
N GLY A 159 2.74 10.69 -4.13
CA GLY A 159 4.03 10.63 -4.79
C GLY A 159 4.06 9.50 -5.81
N TYR A 160 5.25 9.15 -6.28
CA TYR A 160 5.41 8.17 -7.35
C TYR A 160 6.75 7.43 -7.30
N PHE A 161 6.77 6.24 -7.89
CA PHE A 161 8.01 5.54 -8.25
C PHE A 161 8.39 5.88 -9.69
N PRO A 162 9.60 6.43 -9.94
CA PRO A 162 10.08 6.70 -11.29
C PRO A 162 10.20 5.44 -12.13
N SER A 163 9.83 5.53 -13.41
CA SER A 163 9.96 4.42 -14.38
C SER A 163 11.37 3.86 -14.47
N LYS A 164 12.40 4.71 -14.31
CA LYS A 164 13.82 4.35 -14.32
C LYS A 164 14.20 3.27 -13.31
N LEU A 165 13.40 3.08 -12.26
CA LEU A 165 13.65 2.06 -11.26
C LEU A 165 13.22 0.65 -11.70
N PHE A 166 12.49 0.54 -12.82
CA PHE A 166 11.95 -0.71 -13.32
C PHE A 166 12.46 -0.96 -14.74
N SER A 167 13.40 -1.90 -14.89
CA SER A 167 13.94 -2.24 -16.21
C SER A 167 12.95 -3.05 -17.06
N ASN A 168 12.11 -3.88 -16.42
CA ASN A 168 11.27 -4.88 -17.10
C ASN A 168 9.76 -4.72 -16.85
N MET A 169 9.32 -3.62 -16.21
CA MET A 169 7.89 -3.43 -15.84
C MET A 169 7.20 -2.45 -16.81
N THR A 170 7.21 -2.81 -18.11
CA THR A 170 6.50 -2.06 -19.16
C THR A 170 4.98 -2.19 -18.98
N SER A 171 4.50 -3.36 -18.58
CA SER A 171 3.14 -3.68 -18.11
C SER A 171 3.14 -4.20 -16.67
N VAL A 172 1.96 -4.41 -16.08
CA VAL A 172 1.79 -5.10 -14.80
C VAL A 172 1.41 -6.54 -15.11
N ASP A 173 2.21 -7.49 -14.62
CA ASP A 173 1.95 -8.92 -14.86
C ASP A 173 1.02 -9.51 -13.81
N GLN A 174 1.17 -9.11 -12.54
CA GLN A 174 0.22 -9.45 -11.48
C GLN A 174 0.11 -8.31 -10.46
N VAL A 175 -1.00 -8.28 -9.75
CA VAL A 175 -1.30 -7.37 -8.65
C VAL A 175 -1.98 -8.17 -7.54
N GLY A 176 -1.75 -7.79 -6.28
CA GLY A 176 -2.30 -8.48 -5.12
C GLY A 176 -2.96 -7.52 -4.13
N TRP A 177 -3.96 -8.04 -3.43
CA TRP A 177 -4.63 -7.40 -2.31
C TRP A 177 -4.61 -8.36 -1.12
N GLY A 178 -4.40 -7.84 0.09
CA GLY A 178 -4.37 -8.66 1.28
C GLY A 178 -3.73 -7.96 2.47
N GLY A 179 -3.31 -8.76 3.44
CA GLY A 179 -2.65 -8.31 4.64
C GLY A 179 -1.47 -9.21 4.98
N ARG A 180 -0.58 -8.69 5.83
CA ARG A 180 0.55 -9.44 6.35
C ARG A 180 0.81 -9.04 7.79
N THR A 181 1.12 -10.03 8.60
CA THR A 181 1.63 -9.88 9.96
C THR A 181 3.06 -10.38 10.02
N SER A 182 3.85 -9.86 10.95
CA SER A 182 5.18 -10.37 11.26
C SER A 182 5.43 -10.22 12.73
N THR A 183 6.09 -11.21 13.30
CA THR A 183 6.46 -11.25 14.71
C THR A 183 7.91 -11.70 14.84
N PRO A 184 8.64 -11.28 15.88
CA PRO A 184 9.95 -11.84 16.18
C PRO A 184 9.88 -13.36 16.34
N PRO A 185 10.95 -14.10 16.00
CA PRO A 185 10.98 -15.54 16.22
C PRO A 185 10.59 -15.91 17.65
N HIS A 186 9.84 -17.00 17.81
CA HIS A 186 9.45 -17.56 19.12
C HIS A 186 8.47 -16.69 19.92
N THR A 187 7.83 -15.72 19.28
CA THR A 187 6.72 -14.95 19.88
C THR A 187 5.41 -15.25 19.15
N PRO A 188 4.25 -15.22 19.82
CA PRO A 188 2.97 -15.41 19.15
C PRO A 188 2.73 -14.35 18.07
N SER A 189 2.30 -14.78 16.89
CA SER A 189 1.91 -13.88 15.81
C SER A 189 0.71 -13.03 16.23
N PRO A 190 0.70 -11.72 15.88
CA PRO A 190 -0.41 -10.85 16.22
C PRO A 190 -1.66 -11.24 15.42
N GLN A 191 -2.82 -10.84 15.93
CA GLN A 191 -4.06 -10.86 15.16
C GLN A 191 -3.94 -10.00 13.90
N MET A 192 -4.57 -10.43 12.81
CA MET A 192 -4.69 -9.65 11.59
C MET A 192 -6.07 -9.00 11.51
N GLY A 193 -6.09 -7.67 11.35
CA GLY A 193 -7.33 -6.91 11.33
C GLY A 193 -8.02 -6.92 12.69
N SER A 194 -9.25 -7.42 12.71
CA SER A 194 -10.08 -7.61 13.91
C SER A 194 -9.82 -8.93 14.65
N GLY A 195 -8.93 -9.78 14.14
CA GLY A 195 -8.71 -11.13 14.68
C GLY A 195 -9.68 -12.19 14.15
N TYR A 196 -10.59 -11.85 13.24
CA TYR A 196 -11.58 -12.79 12.71
C TYR A 196 -11.19 -13.33 11.33
N PHE A 197 -11.51 -14.60 11.08
CA PHE A 197 -11.44 -15.19 9.74
C PHE A 197 -12.54 -14.62 8.85
N PRO A 198 -12.34 -14.65 7.52
CA PRO A 198 -13.41 -14.40 6.55
C PRO A 198 -14.65 -15.25 6.82
N ASP A 199 -15.83 -14.65 6.75
CA ASP A 199 -17.11 -15.29 7.05
C ASP A 199 -18.29 -14.68 6.28
N GLU A 200 -18.00 -13.97 5.18
CA GLU A 200 -18.94 -13.24 4.33
C GLU A 200 -19.62 -12.02 5.01
N ASN A 201 -19.43 -11.82 6.31
CA ASN A 201 -19.89 -10.61 6.99
C ASN A 201 -18.78 -9.55 6.99
N PHE A 202 -18.91 -8.58 6.08
CA PHE A 202 -17.95 -7.48 5.90
C PHE A 202 -17.79 -6.54 7.11
N ARG A 203 -18.50 -6.78 8.23
CA ARG A 203 -18.29 -6.09 9.51
C ARG A 203 -17.42 -6.87 10.50
N HIS A 204 -17.06 -8.11 10.18
CA HIS A 204 -16.33 -9.00 11.07
C HIS A 204 -14.82 -9.00 10.79
N ALA A 205 -14.40 -9.15 9.53
CA ALA A 205 -12.99 -9.19 9.11
C ALA A 205 -12.57 -7.95 8.30
N CYS A 206 -11.27 -7.77 8.06
CA CYS A 206 -10.78 -6.77 7.11
C CYS A 206 -11.19 -7.15 5.69
N TYR A 207 -11.36 -6.16 4.81
CA TYR A 207 -11.78 -6.40 3.45
C TYR A 207 -11.23 -5.36 2.47
N PHE A 208 -11.19 -5.76 1.19
CA PHE A 208 -11.13 -4.85 0.06
C PHE A 208 -12.43 -4.98 -0.72
N ARG A 209 -12.98 -3.84 -1.18
CA ARG A 209 -14.19 -3.79 -2.00
C ARG A 209 -13.97 -2.89 -3.21
N ASN A 210 -14.77 -3.08 -4.26
CA ASN A 210 -14.61 -2.40 -5.55
C ASN A 210 -13.19 -2.55 -6.12
N ILE A 211 -12.65 -3.76 -6.02
CA ILE A 211 -11.33 -4.10 -6.55
C ILE A 211 -11.38 -4.04 -8.07
N SER A 212 -10.45 -3.32 -8.68
CA SER A 212 -10.30 -3.29 -10.14
C SER A 212 -8.85 -3.11 -10.56
N PHE A 213 -8.58 -3.44 -11.81
CA PHE A 213 -7.36 -3.12 -12.54
C PHE A 213 -7.70 -2.54 -13.91
N GLN A 214 -6.77 -1.78 -14.49
CA GLN A 214 -6.96 -1.13 -15.79
C GLN A 214 -6.10 -1.79 -16.86
N ASN A 215 -6.66 -1.94 -18.05
CA ASN A 215 -5.91 -2.27 -19.25
C ASN A 215 -5.29 -1.01 -19.90
N ASP A 216 -4.57 -1.19 -21.01
CA ASP A 216 -3.93 -0.08 -21.74
C ASP A 216 -4.92 0.97 -22.26
N SER A 217 -6.18 0.57 -22.49
CA SER A 217 -7.28 1.47 -22.87
C SER A 217 -7.85 2.28 -21.70
N ARG A 218 -7.32 2.09 -20.47
CA ARG A 218 -7.81 2.68 -19.22
C ARG A 218 -9.25 2.28 -18.86
N THR A 219 -9.67 1.10 -19.29
CA THR A 219 -10.95 0.54 -18.89
C THR A 219 -10.76 -0.27 -17.62
N ASP A 220 -11.62 -0.05 -16.63
CA ASP A 220 -11.62 -0.80 -15.38
C ASP A 220 -12.22 -2.19 -15.56
N TYR A 221 -11.53 -3.20 -15.04
CA TYR A 221 -11.99 -4.58 -14.97
C TYR A 221 -11.87 -5.09 -13.54
N GLY A 222 -12.84 -5.88 -13.11
CA GLY A 222 -12.70 -6.65 -11.89
C GLY A 222 -11.97 -7.98 -12.13
N PRO A 223 -11.20 -8.47 -11.15
CA PRO A 223 -10.61 -9.80 -11.23
C PRO A 223 -11.71 -10.87 -11.34
N ARG A 224 -11.58 -11.83 -12.25
CA ARG A 224 -12.45 -13.02 -12.26
C ARG A 224 -11.79 -14.12 -11.44
N TYR A 225 -12.55 -15.09 -10.97
CA TYR A 225 -12.04 -16.19 -10.16
C TYR A 225 -10.84 -16.90 -10.83
N TYR A 226 -10.93 -17.15 -12.13
CA TYR A 226 -9.86 -17.78 -12.91
C TYR A 226 -8.66 -16.87 -13.20
N HIS A 227 -8.74 -15.58 -12.89
CA HIS A 227 -7.61 -14.63 -12.91
C HIS A 227 -6.94 -14.49 -11.53
N THR A 228 -7.47 -15.13 -10.50
CA THR A 228 -7.02 -14.94 -9.11
C THR A 228 -6.43 -16.21 -8.54
N ASN A 229 -5.36 -16.05 -7.76
CA ASN A 229 -4.82 -17.10 -6.91
C ASN A 229 -4.87 -16.61 -5.46
N THR A 230 -5.23 -17.51 -4.55
CA THR A 230 -5.28 -17.22 -3.11
C THR A 230 -4.06 -17.81 -2.43
N LEU A 231 -3.38 -17.01 -1.60
CA LEU A 231 -2.17 -17.40 -0.90
C LEU A 231 -2.37 -17.25 0.61
N LYS A 232 -2.14 -18.34 1.36
CA LYS A 232 -2.30 -18.44 2.82
C LYS A 232 -1.06 -19.12 3.40
N ASP A 233 -0.17 -18.34 4.01
CA ASP A 233 1.10 -18.88 4.56
C ASP A 233 0.85 -19.84 5.74
N ASN A 234 -0.11 -19.53 6.61
CA ASN A 234 -0.57 -20.41 7.67
C ASN A 234 -2.11 -20.36 7.80
N PRO A 235 -2.83 -21.34 7.21
CA PRO A 235 -4.29 -21.31 7.17
C PRO A 235 -4.97 -21.52 8.53
N ASN A 236 -4.25 -22.08 9.52
CA ASN A 236 -4.77 -22.21 10.88
C ASN A 236 -4.79 -20.88 11.64
N CYS A 237 -4.02 -19.89 11.17
CA CYS A 237 -3.88 -18.59 11.81
C CYS A 237 -4.52 -17.45 11.05
N PHE A 238 -4.47 -17.52 9.72
CA PHE A 238 -4.89 -16.44 8.83
C PHE A 238 -5.70 -16.98 7.67
N GLY A 239 -6.73 -16.23 7.30
CA GLY A 239 -7.61 -16.53 6.17
C GLY A 239 -7.68 -15.35 5.21
N VAL A 240 -7.94 -15.69 3.95
CA VAL A 240 -8.29 -14.76 2.88
C VAL A 240 -9.24 -15.46 1.94
N ASP A 241 -10.40 -14.88 1.68
CA ASP A 241 -11.41 -15.45 0.78
C ASP A 241 -11.88 -14.37 -0.21
N TYR A 242 -11.95 -14.76 -1.48
CA TYR A 242 -12.33 -13.90 -2.59
C TYR A 242 -13.76 -14.21 -3.04
N TYR A 243 -14.60 -13.18 -3.18
CA TYR A 243 -16.04 -13.34 -3.40
C TYR A 243 -16.52 -12.91 -4.79
N GLU A 244 -15.61 -12.63 -5.74
CA GLU A 244 -15.94 -11.95 -6.99
C GLU A 244 -16.84 -10.71 -6.77
N ASN A 245 -17.73 -10.42 -7.72
CA ASN A 245 -18.66 -9.31 -7.70
C ASN A 245 -19.96 -9.69 -7.00
N ILE A 246 -20.08 -9.29 -5.73
CA ILE A 246 -21.28 -9.56 -4.89
C ILE A 246 -22.30 -8.42 -4.94
N GLY A 247 -22.35 -7.67 -6.05
CA GLY A 247 -23.36 -6.66 -6.31
C GLY A 247 -22.91 -5.22 -6.01
N LYS A 248 -23.86 -4.28 -6.13
CA LYS A 248 -23.56 -2.83 -6.17
C LYS A 248 -22.87 -2.28 -4.94
N GLN A 249 -23.04 -2.91 -3.77
CA GLN A 249 -22.50 -2.39 -2.53
C GLN A 249 -21.01 -2.70 -2.35
N PHE A 250 -20.56 -3.91 -2.71
CA PHE A 250 -19.18 -4.35 -2.47
C PHE A 250 -18.39 -4.59 -3.76
N GLY A 251 -19.07 -4.75 -4.90
CA GLY A 251 -18.42 -5.05 -6.16
C GLY A 251 -17.51 -6.28 -6.04
N TYR A 252 -16.41 -6.26 -6.79
CA TYR A 252 -15.33 -7.23 -6.64
C TYR A 252 -14.66 -7.08 -5.28
N SER A 253 -14.69 -8.12 -4.46
CA SER A 253 -14.31 -8.00 -3.05
C SER A 253 -13.66 -9.25 -2.48
N LEU A 254 -12.86 -9.05 -1.43
CA LEU A 254 -12.26 -10.11 -0.62
C LEU A 254 -12.30 -9.74 0.85
N GLN A 255 -12.30 -10.75 1.71
CA GLN A 255 -12.03 -10.61 3.14
C GLN A 255 -10.69 -11.25 3.50
N PHE A 256 -10.03 -10.72 4.52
CA PHE A 256 -8.83 -11.29 5.10
C PHE A 256 -8.74 -10.96 6.59
N GLY A 257 -8.12 -11.85 7.37
CA GLY A 257 -7.96 -11.67 8.79
C GLY A 257 -7.47 -12.94 9.48
N GLY A 258 -7.58 -12.99 10.80
CA GLY A 258 -7.31 -14.20 11.58
C GLY A 258 -6.76 -13.92 12.97
N LEU A 259 -6.88 -14.91 13.83
CA LEU A 259 -6.64 -14.82 15.28
C LEU A 259 -5.15 -14.65 15.64
N GLY A 260 -4.23 -14.97 14.73
CA GLY A 260 -2.81 -15.08 15.06
C GLY A 260 -2.56 -16.23 16.05
N GLY A 261 -1.56 -16.06 16.93
CA GLY A 261 -1.15 -17.09 17.89
C GLY A 261 0.09 -17.86 17.44
N ASN A 262 0.11 -19.18 17.64
CA ASN A 262 1.27 -20.03 17.34
C ASN A 262 1.33 -20.40 15.85
N CYS A 263 1.67 -19.42 15.02
CA CYS A 263 1.61 -19.52 13.56
C CYS A 263 2.93 -19.96 12.90
N GLY A 264 3.96 -20.26 13.70
CA GLY A 264 5.32 -20.41 13.18
C GLY A 264 5.93 -19.08 12.77
N ASN A 265 7.14 -19.14 12.21
CA ASN A 265 7.92 -17.98 11.76
C ASN A 265 7.77 -17.74 10.26
#